data_AF-A0A8X6MMG3-F1
#
_entry.id   AF-A0A8X6MMG3-F1
#
_cell.length_a   1.000
_cell.length_b   1.000
_cell.length_c   1.000
_cell.angle_alpha   90.00
_cell.angle_beta   90.00
_cell.angle_gamma   90.00
#
_symmetry.space_group_name_H-M   'P 1'
#
loop_
_entity.id
_entity.type
_entity.pdbx_description
1 polymer ?
#
loop_
_entity_poly.entity_id
_entity_poly.type
_entity_poly.pdbx_seq_one_letter_code
_entity_poly.pdbx_strand_id
1 'polypeptide(L)'
;MLLKTKVAIELFTDYDMLLFIENGVRGGISQCCNRYAIANNKYMSNFNPDDEIKYLMYLDANNLYGYAMSKYLPLKDFVWSDNNLTTQDILNLSDESDVGYILEVDLDYPPDLHDKHSDFPLAPENKPPPNSKEPRLLTTLEPKTKYVLHYSNLKLYLKLGLILKKIHRVLKFFQSHWLKNYIDYNTKLRTKAVNDFQKDFYKLMNNSIFGKTMENVRRRVDIRLCSTEEQARKLIAKSNFNRRTIFSENLMAVHLKKTNIKFFKPIHVGMTILDLSKVLMYSFHYEYMKHRYDSKIKLMYTNTDSFIYEIKTDDFYSDMKDDLNLYDTSDYDKNNVYHLPLVNKKVIGKMKDENKGNIMTEYVGLKSKMYAYKANNKIEKRLKGIKKQTLKNKITFEDYKDCLLNQKLKYVDMNLIRSKFHSIQSIKQNKLALSYKDDKRFVNESRSDKLRQVKSSPIHADYEYTTSHGFENQNQNCSRRKTTQLDLHLRSLLRLQNNSTRPPPAQPAKQLNSTTACAACSACKTTQLDLRLRSLLRLRSLQNNSTRPPPAQPAPPAPPAQPASACTACAAFCRRIGFSYLLMMLNHCIL
;
A
#
# COMPACT_ATOMS: atom_id res chain seq x y z
N MET A 1 15.82 -7.74 -12.58
CA MET A 1 16.39 -6.38 -12.41
C MET A 1 17.90 -6.46 -12.41
N LEU A 2 18.55 -7.04 -11.39
CA LEU A 2 20.02 -7.13 -11.30
C LEU A 2 20.67 -7.84 -12.51
N LEU A 3 20.07 -8.94 -12.99
CA LEU A 3 20.51 -9.61 -14.22
C LEU A 3 20.54 -8.69 -15.45
N LYS A 4 19.65 -7.70 -15.51
CA LYS A 4 19.55 -6.76 -16.63
C LYS A 4 20.50 -5.58 -16.49
N THR A 5 20.66 -5.07 -15.26
CA THR A 5 21.50 -3.91 -14.96
C THR A 5 22.96 -4.28 -14.75
N LYS A 6 23.26 -5.56 -14.44
CA LYS A 6 24.59 -6.10 -14.14
C LYS A 6 25.31 -5.37 -12.99
N VAL A 7 24.56 -4.71 -12.11
CA VAL A 7 25.13 -4.00 -10.96
C VAL A 7 25.17 -4.89 -9.72
N ALA A 8 26.20 -4.70 -8.91
CA ALA A 8 26.28 -5.20 -7.54
C ALA A 8 25.92 -4.06 -6.60
N ILE A 9 24.85 -4.23 -5.82
CA ILE A 9 24.43 -3.25 -4.81
C ILE A 9 25.09 -3.66 -3.49
N GLU A 10 25.89 -2.77 -2.92
CA GLU A 10 26.50 -2.98 -1.61
C GLU A 10 25.41 -2.98 -0.53
N LEU A 11 25.54 -3.86 0.46
CA LEU A 11 24.63 -3.94 1.60
C LEU A 11 25.35 -3.44 2.85
N PHE A 12 24.60 -2.83 3.76
CA PHE A 12 25.17 -2.37 5.02
C PHE A 12 25.74 -3.51 5.84
N THR A 13 26.99 -3.33 6.25
CA THR A 13 27.68 -4.13 7.27
C THR A 13 27.60 -3.46 8.64
N ASP A 14 27.50 -2.13 8.67
CA ASP A 14 27.28 -1.33 9.87
C ASP A 14 25.79 -1.31 10.28
N TYR A 15 25.52 -1.68 11.53
CA TYR A 15 24.19 -1.69 12.13
C TYR A 15 23.61 -0.27 12.30
N ASP A 16 24.44 0.73 12.56
CA ASP A 16 23.99 2.10 12.78
C ASP A 16 23.54 2.75 11.46
N MET A 17 24.20 2.43 10.34
CA MET A 17 23.75 2.83 9.00
C MET A 17 22.37 2.22 8.68
N LEU A 18 22.16 0.95 9.05
CA LEU A 18 20.87 0.30 8.86
C LEU A 18 19.75 1.02 9.64
N LEU A 19 19.97 1.31 10.93
CA LEU A 19 18.99 2.02 11.76
C LEU A 19 18.75 3.46 11.26
N PHE A 20 19.81 4.14 10.86
CA PHE A 20 19.75 5.48 10.26
C PHE A 20 18.84 5.49 9.02
N ILE A 21 19.03 4.55 8.09
CA ILE A 21 18.19 4.45 6.90
C ILE A 21 16.75 4.08 7.26
N GLU A 22 16.53 3.16 8.19
CA GLU A 22 15.18 2.78 8.63
C GLU A 22 14.40 3.98 9.20
N ASN A 23 15.07 4.88 9.94
CA ASN A 23 14.47 6.12 10.44
C ASN A 23 14.10 7.11 9.31
N GLY A 24 14.75 7.01 8.16
CA GLY A 24 14.41 7.79 6.96
C GLY A 24 13.19 7.28 6.19
N VAL A 25 12.72 6.06 6.46
CA VAL A 25 11.68 5.40 5.65
C VAL A 25 10.30 6.00 5.93
N ARG A 26 9.77 6.71 4.93
CA ARG A 26 8.45 7.34 4.99
C ARG A 26 7.69 7.12 3.70
N GLY A 27 6.54 6.47 3.80
CA GLY A 27 5.70 6.09 2.67
C GLY A 27 5.10 7.28 1.91
N GLY A 28 4.24 6.97 0.93
CA GLY A 28 3.50 7.99 0.18
C GLY A 28 2.52 8.78 1.05
N ILE A 29 2.49 10.09 0.86
CA ILE A 29 1.59 11.00 1.58
C ILE A 29 0.15 10.74 1.13
N SER A 30 -0.79 10.71 2.06
CA SER A 30 -2.21 10.69 1.71
C SER A 30 -3.02 11.43 2.75
N GLN A 31 -3.81 12.38 2.29
CA GLN A 31 -4.58 13.30 3.12
C GLN A 31 -5.74 13.90 2.33
N CYS A 32 -6.81 14.18 3.06
CA CYS A 32 -7.86 15.09 2.62
C CYS A 32 -7.45 16.48 3.12
N CYS A 33 -7.33 17.45 2.23
CA CYS A 33 -6.91 18.81 2.60
C CYS A 33 -8.12 19.72 2.74
N ASN A 34 -9.00 19.67 1.74
CA ASN A 34 -10.28 20.35 1.73
C ASN A 34 -11.38 19.30 1.45
N ARG A 35 -12.54 19.46 2.07
CA ARG A 35 -13.51 18.35 2.21
C ARG A 35 -14.65 18.39 1.22
N TYR A 36 -14.92 19.52 0.57
CA TYR A 36 -16.02 19.66 -0.36
C TYR A 36 -15.74 20.74 -1.39
N ALA A 37 -16.12 20.50 -2.64
CA ALA A 37 -16.08 21.49 -3.70
C ALA A 37 -17.08 21.16 -4.82
N ILE A 38 -17.52 22.19 -5.52
CA ILE A 38 -18.39 22.11 -6.70
C ILE A 38 -17.71 22.88 -7.84
N ALA A 39 -17.62 22.26 -9.00
CA ALA A 39 -17.10 22.91 -10.20
C ALA A 39 -18.16 23.84 -10.82
N ASN A 40 -17.69 24.90 -11.47
CA ASN A 40 -18.49 25.76 -12.34
C ASN A 40 -17.59 26.16 -13.50
N ASN A 41 -17.56 25.40 -14.59
CA ASN A 41 -16.74 25.75 -15.75
C ASN A 41 -17.53 25.70 -17.04
N LYS A 42 -17.04 26.46 -18.04
CA LYS A 42 -17.72 26.72 -19.32
C LYS A 42 -18.11 25.49 -20.15
N TYR A 43 -17.54 24.32 -19.83
CA TYR A 43 -17.84 23.06 -20.51
C TYR A 43 -18.95 22.25 -19.83
N MET A 44 -19.49 22.74 -18.70
CA MET A 44 -20.60 22.11 -18.00
C MET A 44 -21.95 22.58 -18.59
N SER A 45 -22.92 21.67 -18.68
CA SER A 45 -24.26 22.00 -19.18
C SER A 45 -25.03 22.97 -18.28
N ASN A 46 -24.69 22.99 -16.98
CA ASN A 46 -25.26 23.88 -15.97
C ASN A 46 -24.29 25.00 -15.58
N PHE A 47 -23.39 25.40 -16.48
CA PHE A 47 -22.49 26.52 -16.26
C PHE A 47 -23.28 27.80 -15.99
N ASN A 48 -22.90 28.53 -14.94
CA ASN A 48 -23.43 29.83 -14.63
C ASN A 48 -22.35 30.89 -14.84
N PRO A 49 -22.49 31.82 -15.82
CA PRO A 49 -21.52 32.88 -16.07
C PRO A 49 -21.42 33.90 -14.94
N ASP A 50 -22.45 34.01 -14.09
CA ASP A 50 -22.45 34.92 -12.93
C ASP A 50 -21.65 34.36 -11.75
N ASP A 51 -21.42 33.05 -11.72
CA ASP A 51 -20.62 32.37 -10.71
C ASP A 51 -19.14 32.29 -11.13
N GLU A 52 -18.26 32.31 -10.13
CA GLU A 52 -16.81 32.19 -10.37
C GLU A 52 -16.44 30.89 -11.10
N ILE A 53 -15.61 30.99 -12.13
CA ILE A 53 -15.15 29.84 -12.92
C ILE A 53 -14.22 28.97 -12.07
N LYS A 54 -14.61 27.70 -11.88
CA LYS A 54 -13.92 26.70 -11.05
C LYS A 54 -13.84 25.36 -11.75
N TYR A 55 -12.63 24.84 -11.88
CA TYR A 55 -12.34 23.50 -12.37
C TYR A 55 -11.97 22.56 -11.21
N LEU A 56 -12.47 21.33 -11.26
CA LEU A 56 -12.03 20.23 -10.40
C LEU A 56 -11.22 19.23 -11.20
N MET A 57 -9.92 19.16 -10.94
CA MET A 57 -8.99 18.37 -11.74
C MET A 57 -8.36 17.25 -10.93
N TYR A 58 -8.41 16.02 -11.47
CA TYR A 58 -7.79 14.84 -10.85
C TYR A 58 -6.55 14.41 -11.63
N LEU A 59 -5.39 14.90 -11.17
CA LEU A 59 -4.10 14.66 -11.81
C LEU A 59 -3.36 13.52 -11.12
N ASP A 60 -2.81 12.58 -11.89
CA ASP A 60 -2.07 11.40 -11.41
C ASP A 60 -0.74 11.26 -12.15
N ALA A 61 0.35 11.05 -11.42
CA ALA A 61 1.69 10.93 -11.98
C ALA A 61 1.88 9.55 -12.62
N ASN A 62 2.27 9.55 -13.89
CA ASN A 62 2.59 8.33 -14.62
C ASN A 62 3.78 7.60 -13.98
N ASN A 63 3.50 6.48 -13.31
CA ASN A 63 4.52 5.60 -12.73
C ASN A 63 5.51 6.35 -11.83
N LEU A 64 5.00 7.04 -10.80
CA LEU A 64 5.78 7.86 -9.87
C LEU A 64 7.05 7.15 -9.34
N TYR A 65 6.92 5.91 -8.85
CA TYR A 65 8.10 5.18 -8.36
C TYR A 65 9.05 4.79 -9.48
N GLY A 66 8.56 4.52 -10.69
CA GLY A 66 9.43 4.31 -11.86
C GLY A 66 10.20 5.57 -12.23
N TYR A 67 9.60 6.75 -12.12
CA TYR A 67 10.31 8.03 -12.27
C TYR A 67 11.43 8.14 -11.24
N ALA A 68 11.14 7.93 -9.95
CA ALA A 68 12.14 7.97 -8.89
C ALA A 68 13.24 6.92 -9.07
N MET A 69 12.88 5.71 -9.51
CA MET A 69 13.84 4.64 -9.85
C MET A 69 14.71 4.96 -11.06
N SER A 70 14.35 5.94 -11.89
CA SER A 70 15.12 6.34 -13.06
C SER A 70 16.14 7.45 -12.74
N LYS A 71 16.16 7.93 -11.50
CA LYS A 71 17.13 8.91 -11.00
C LYS A 71 18.38 8.21 -10.46
N TYR A 72 19.35 9.01 -10.00
CA TYR A 72 20.54 8.50 -9.33
C TYR A 72 20.13 7.87 -7.99
N LEU A 73 20.54 6.62 -7.79
CA LEU A 73 20.23 5.83 -6.60
C LEU A 73 21.53 5.36 -5.95
N PRO A 74 21.57 5.26 -4.61
CA PRO A 74 22.75 4.77 -3.91
C PRO A 74 23.12 3.37 -4.39
N LEU A 75 24.42 3.09 -4.47
CA LEU A 75 24.95 1.85 -4.99
C LEU A 75 25.98 1.20 -4.06
N LYS A 76 26.99 1.97 -3.61
CA LYS A 76 28.15 1.44 -2.87
C LYS A 76 28.95 2.55 -2.18
N ASP A 77 30.04 2.15 -1.52
CA ASP A 77 31.04 2.99 -0.87
C ASP A 77 30.40 3.87 0.23
N PHE A 78 29.56 3.24 1.06
CA PHE A 78 28.84 3.91 2.15
C PHE A 78 29.78 4.24 3.30
N VAL A 79 29.96 5.53 3.58
CA VAL A 79 30.84 6.01 4.65
C VAL A 79 30.18 7.14 5.43
N TRP A 80 30.38 7.12 6.75
CA TRP A 80 30.09 8.29 7.58
C TRP A 80 31.06 9.40 7.21
N SER A 81 30.53 10.59 6.97
CA SER A 81 31.29 11.79 6.60
C SER A 81 31.16 12.84 7.69
N ASP A 82 32.12 13.76 7.74
CA ASP A 82 32.06 14.93 8.62
C ASP A 82 30.81 15.78 8.34
N ASN A 83 30.26 16.38 9.39
CA ASN A 83 29.01 17.15 9.36
C ASN A 83 29.21 18.61 8.90
N ASN A 84 30.18 18.87 8.02
CA ASN A 84 30.63 20.22 7.69
C ASN A 84 29.91 20.83 6.47
N LEU A 85 28.89 20.15 5.92
CA LEU A 85 28.12 20.66 4.80
C LEU A 85 27.29 21.88 5.24
N THR A 86 27.41 22.98 4.51
CA THR A 86 26.57 24.16 4.71
C THR A 86 25.27 24.07 3.91
N THR A 87 24.31 24.93 4.23
CA THR A 87 23.09 25.12 3.42
C THR A 87 23.43 25.39 1.96
N GLN A 88 24.45 26.23 1.69
CA GLN A 88 24.84 26.58 0.33
C GLN A 88 25.45 25.39 -0.41
N ASP A 89 26.26 24.59 0.28
CA ASP A 89 26.81 23.35 -0.30
C ASP A 89 25.67 22.43 -0.74
N ILE A 90 24.67 22.21 0.13
CA ILE A 90 23.51 21.35 -0.16
C ILE A 90 22.70 21.88 -1.36
N LEU A 91 22.49 23.20 -1.44
CA LEU A 91 21.77 23.82 -2.56
C LEU A 91 22.52 23.67 -3.90
N ASN A 92 23.85 23.68 -3.86
CA ASN A 92 24.73 23.56 -5.01
C ASN A 92 25.01 22.11 -5.45
N LEU A 93 24.63 21.10 -4.65
CA LEU A 93 24.80 19.70 -5.02
C LEU A 93 24.04 19.36 -6.31
N SER A 94 24.76 18.74 -7.26
CA SER A 94 24.15 18.18 -8.46
C SER A 94 23.39 16.90 -8.13
N ASP A 95 22.17 16.78 -8.66
CA ASP A 95 21.34 15.58 -8.54
C ASP A 95 21.82 14.42 -9.44
N GLU A 96 22.83 14.69 -10.29
CA GLU A 96 23.46 13.75 -11.23
C GLU A 96 24.93 13.50 -10.91
N SER A 97 25.40 13.98 -9.75
CA SER A 97 26.73 13.65 -9.23
C SER A 97 26.84 12.17 -8.90
N ASP A 98 28.00 11.58 -9.16
CA ASP A 98 28.35 10.21 -8.74
C ASP A 98 28.40 10.04 -7.22
N VAL A 99 28.48 11.15 -6.47
CA VAL A 99 28.44 11.17 -5.01
C VAL A 99 27.10 11.72 -4.54
N GLY A 100 26.44 10.99 -3.64
CA GLY A 100 25.20 11.38 -2.98
C GLY A 100 25.31 11.35 -1.46
N TYR A 101 24.31 11.96 -0.81
CA TYR A 101 24.25 12.08 0.65
C TYR A 101 22.85 11.76 1.20
N ILE A 102 22.81 11.12 2.36
CA ILE A 102 21.62 11.08 3.22
C ILE A 102 22.02 11.72 4.53
N LEU A 103 21.21 12.67 5.01
CA LEU A 103 21.53 13.50 6.16
C LEU A 103 20.49 13.31 7.26
N GLU A 104 20.91 13.37 8.51
CA GLU A 104 20.04 13.60 9.67
C GLU A 104 20.14 15.05 10.11
N VAL A 105 19.01 15.77 10.07
CA VAL A 105 19.00 17.22 10.23
C VAL A 105 17.89 17.72 11.15
N ASP A 106 18.09 18.89 11.73
CA ASP A 106 17.01 19.68 12.32
C ASP A 106 16.57 20.74 11.32
N LEU A 107 15.26 20.81 11.06
CA LEU A 107 14.64 21.77 10.16
C LEU A 107 13.64 22.61 10.92
N ASP A 108 13.76 23.91 10.78
CA ASP A 108 12.76 24.85 11.28
C ASP A 108 11.74 25.16 10.19
N TYR A 109 10.51 25.42 10.63
CA TYR A 109 9.38 25.69 9.76
C TYR A 109 8.90 27.12 10.02
N PRO A 110 9.34 28.09 9.19
CA PRO A 110 8.98 29.49 9.40
C PRO A 110 7.47 29.73 9.40
N PRO A 111 6.92 30.49 10.38
CA PRO A 111 5.48 30.76 10.49
C PRO A 111 4.84 31.41 9.26
N ASP A 112 5.59 32.22 8.52
CA ASP A 112 5.18 32.87 7.26
C ASP A 112 4.85 31.86 6.14
N LEU A 113 5.46 30.67 6.18
CA LEU A 113 5.16 29.60 5.23
C LEU A 113 3.89 28.83 5.58
N HIS A 114 3.31 29.01 6.77
CA HIS A 114 2.22 28.16 7.25
C HIS A 114 0.96 28.24 6.39
N ASP A 115 0.59 29.45 5.94
CA ASP A 115 -0.58 29.60 5.07
C ASP A 115 -0.28 29.05 3.66
N LYS A 116 0.91 29.35 3.10
CA LYS A 116 1.34 28.87 1.78
C LYS A 116 1.42 27.34 1.72
N HIS A 117 1.91 26.70 2.77
CA HIS A 117 2.13 25.26 2.83
C HIS A 117 1.02 24.47 3.54
N SER A 118 -0.03 25.15 4.02
CA SER A 118 -1.14 24.55 4.76
C SER A 118 -1.76 23.35 4.03
N ASP A 119 -1.90 23.42 2.71
CA ASP A 119 -2.51 22.37 1.92
C ASP A 119 -1.65 21.10 1.83
N PHE A 120 -0.33 21.22 1.73
CA PHE A 120 0.59 20.09 1.50
C PHE A 120 1.94 20.22 2.24
N PRO A 121 1.95 20.24 3.59
CA PRO A 121 3.17 20.50 4.35
C PRO A 121 4.34 19.58 3.98
N LEU A 122 5.54 20.16 3.94
CA LEU A 122 6.81 19.48 3.69
C LEU A 122 7.22 18.57 4.87
N ALA A 123 8.17 17.67 4.62
CA ALA A 123 8.81 16.82 5.62
C ALA A 123 7.80 16.02 6.49
N PRO A 124 7.02 15.09 5.91
CA PRO A 124 6.05 14.29 6.67
C PRO A 124 6.76 13.41 7.71
N GLU A 125 6.07 13.05 8.80
CA GLU A 125 6.62 12.27 9.92
C GLU A 125 5.69 11.14 10.35
N ASN A 126 6.25 10.01 10.79
CA ASN A 126 5.47 8.94 11.40
C ASN A 126 5.32 9.20 12.90
N LYS A 127 4.19 9.77 13.32
CA LYS A 127 3.90 10.02 14.73
C LYS A 127 2.43 9.69 15.08
N PRO A 128 2.13 9.33 16.33
CA PRO A 128 0.74 9.22 16.78
C PRO A 128 0.07 10.60 16.68
N PRO A 129 -1.11 10.72 16.06
CA PRO A 129 -1.88 11.96 16.14
C PRO A 129 -2.44 12.14 17.56
N PRO A 130 -2.82 13.37 17.97
CA PRO A 130 -3.21 13.67 19.37
C PRO A 130 -4.25 12.71 19.97
N ASN A 131 -5.19 12.23 19.14
CA ASN A 131 -6.29 11.36 19.56
C ASN A 131 -6.08 9.87 19.22
N SER A 132 -4.86 9.43 18.91
CA SER A 132 -4.58 8.01 18.62
C SER A 132 -3.20 7.57 19.09
N LYS A 133 -3.11 6.35 19.59
CA LYS A 133 -1.82 5.72 19.95
C LYS A 133 -1.11 5.10 18.74
N GLU A 134 -1.80 4.95 17.61
CA GLU A 134 -1.25 4.31 16.42
C GLU A 134 -0.51 5.32 15.54
N PRO A 135 0.77 5.08 15.20
CA PRO A 135 1.53 6.00 14.38
C PRO A 135 0.93 6.13 12.98
N ARG A 136 0.89 7.36 12.48
CA ARG A 136 0.47 7.69 11.13
C ARG A 136 1.50 8.59 10.46
N LEU A 137 1.58 8.50 9.14
CA LEU A 137 2.31 9.49 8.36
C LEU A 137 1.48 10.79 8.34
N LEU A 138 1.95 11.78 9.10
CA LEU A 138 1.38 13.11 9.27
C LEU A 138 2.22 14.14 8.52
N THR A 139 1.55 15.18 8.04
CA THR A 139 2.14 16.37 7.43
C THR A 139 1.86 17.53 8.38
N THR A 140 2.88 18.01 9.09
CA THR A 140 2.75 19.09 10.07
C THR A 140 3.65 20.25 9.71
N LEU A 141 3.26 21.46 10.09
CA LEU A 141 4.08 22.67 9.96
C LEU A 141 4.96 22.89 11.19
N GLU A 142 5.21 21.83 11.95
CA GLU A 142 6.10 21.88 13.12
C GLU A 142 7.56 21.75 12.69
N PRO A 143 8.51 22.29 13.46
CA PRO A 143 9.93 21.96 13.32
C PRO A 143 10.16 20.45 13.30
N LYS A 144 11.19 20.03 12.58
CA LYS A 144 11.63 18.64 12.45
C LYS A 144 12.93 18.48 13.20
N THR A 145 13.01 17.44 14.03
CA THR A 145 14.23 17.12 14.78
C THR A 145 14.76 15.77 14.33
N LYS A 146 16.08 15.67 14.12
CA LYS A 146 16.76 14.44 13.67
C LYS A 146 16.07 13.77 12.47
N TYR A 147 15.65 14.59 11.51
CA TYR A 147 14.96 14.13 10.31
C TYR A 147 15.96 13.54 9.32
N VAL A 148 15.88 12.23 9.09
CA VAL A 148 16.71 11.56 8.07
C VAL A 148 16.09 11.69 6.68
N LEU A 149 16.82 12.25 5.70
CA LEU A 149 16.34 12.41 4.32
C LEU A 149 17.47 12.42 3.27
N HIS A 150 17.11 12.12 2.02
CA HIS A 150 18.02 12.23 0.87
C HIS A 150 18.33 13.71 0.55
N TYR A 151 19.56 14.02 0.14
CA TYR A 151 20.00 15.40 -0.11
C TYR A 151 19.13 16.14 -1.14
N SER A 152 18.68 15.49 -2.23
CA SER A 152 17.79 16.14 -3.21
C SER A 152 16.46 16.59 -2.59
N ASN A 153 15.96 15.85 -1.61
CA ASN A 153 14.73 16.19 -0.91
C ASN A 153 14.97 17.34 0.08
N LEU A 154 16.11 17.33 0.79
CA LEU A 154 16.53 18.46 1.62
C LEU A 154 16.71 19.72 0.78
N LYS A 155 17.42 19.65 -0.34
CA LYS A 155 17.62 20.74 -1.30
C LYS A 155 16.28 21.37 -1.72
N LEU A 156 15.28 20.56 -2.04
CA LEU A 156 13.93 21.07 -2.36
C LEU A 156 13.30 21.77 -1.15
N TYR A 157 13.38 21.19 0.05
CA TYR A 157 12.81 21.79 1.24
C TYR A 157 13.42 23.16 1.56
N LEU A 158 14.75 23.29 1.42
CA LEU A 158 15.47 24.55 1.59
C LEU A 158 15.05 25.59 0.55
N LYS A 159 14.92 25.20 -0.73
CA LYS A 159 14.41 26.08 -1.80
C LYS A 159 12.99 26.57 -1.53
N LEU A 160 12.17 25.73 -0.88
CA LEU A 160 10.80 26.08 -0.50
C LEU A 160 10.72 26.85 0.83
N GLY A 161 11.85 27.17 1.46
CA GLY A 161 11.94 28.10 2.59
C GLY A 161 12.14 27.46 3.97
N LEU A 162 12.25 26.12 4.08
CA LEU A 162 12.63 25.52 5.36
C LEU A 162 14.06 25.92 5.72
N ILE A 163 14.31 26.11 7.03
CA ILE A 163 15.62 26.57 7.52
C ILE A 163 16.35 25.39 8.13
N LEU A 164 17.54 25.08 7.60
CA LEU A 164 18.44 24.10 8.20
C LEU A 164 19.04 24.67 9.49
N LYS A 165 18.74 24.05 10.63
CA LYS A 165 19.29 24.47 11.94
C LYS A 165 20.56 23.71 12.30
N LYS A 166 20.59 22.40 12.04
CA LYS A 166 21.70 21.53 12.43
C LYS A 166 21.79 20.29 11.54
N ILE A 167 23.01 19.86 11.26
CA ILE A 167 23.32 18.54 10.69
C ILE A 167 23.91 17.68 11.81
N HIS A 168 23.32 16.52 12.06
CA HIS A 168 23.75 15.58 13.11
C HIS A 168 24.64 14.46 12.56
N ARG A 169 24.30 13.94 11.37
CA ARG A 169 25.02 12.84 10.72
C ARG A 169 24.90 12.97 9.20
N VAL A 170 25.99 12.66 8.50
CA VAL A 170 26.04 12.60 7.03
C VAL A 170 26.52 11.22 6.59
N LEU A 171 25.68 10.52 5.82
CA LEU A 171 26.05 9.30 5.13
C LEU A 171 26.35 9.63 3.67
N LYS A 172 27.61 9.51 3.27
CA LYS A 172 28.10 9.71 1.90
C LYS A 172 28.16 8.35 1.18
N PHE A 173 27.85 8.34 -0.12
CA PHE A 173 27.88 7.13 -0.93
C PHE A 173 28.07 7.44 -2.41
N PHE A 174 28.50 6.42 -3.16
CA PHE A 174 28.44 6.42 -4.61
C PHE A 174 27.02 6.11 -5.10
N GLN A 175 26.54 6.85 -6.09
CA GLN A 175 25.23 6.69 -6.71
C GLN A 175 25.33 6.72 -8.23
N SER A 176 24.38 6.11 -8.92
CA SER A 176 24.24 6.21 -10.37
C SER A 176 22.80 5.95 -10.80
N HIS A 177 22.44 6.26 -12.04
CA HIS A 177 21.13 5.95 -12.60
C HIS A 177 20.97 4.47 -13.02
N TRP A 178 21.56 3.54 -12.27
CA TRP A 178 21.73 2.13 -12.65
C TRP A 178 20.42 1.40 -12.94
N LEU A 179 19.29 1.83 -12.35
CA LEU A 179 17.99 1.20 -12.53
C LEU A 179 17.20 1.76 -13.73
N LYS A 180 17.59 2.92 -14.27
CA LYS A 180 16.91 3.62 -15.37
C LYS A 180 16.71 2.72 -16.59
N ASN A 181 17.76 2.02 -17.03
CA ASN A 181 17.71 1.15 -18.21
C ASN A 181 16.65 0.03 -18.08
N TYR A 182 16.46 -0.49 -16.87
CA TYR A 182 15.45 -1.51 -16.61
C TYR A 182 14.03 -0.92 -16.61
N ILE A 183 13.85 0.28 -16.04
CA ILE A 183 12.55 0.97 -16.04
C ILE A 183 12.15 1.39 -17.45
N ASP A 184 13.08 1.92 -18.24
CA ASP A 184 12.87 2.31 -19.63
C ASP A 184 12.47 1.10 -20.47
N TYR A 185 13.15 -0.02 -20.29
CA TYR A 185 12.82 -1.29 -20.94
C TYR A 185 11.39 -1.74 -20.65
N ASN A 186 11.01 -1.82 -19.37
CA ASN A 186 9.67 -2.24 -18.98
C ASN A 186 8.59 -1.23 -19.41
N THR A 187 8.91 0.06 -19.44
CA THR A 187 8.00 1.10 -19.90
C THR A 187 7.74 0.97 -21.40
N LYS A 188 8.79 0.76 -22.21
CA LYS A 188 8.65 0.47 -23.65
C LYS A 188 7.77 -0.75 -23.89
N LEU A 189 7.99 -1.85 -23.16
CA LEU A 189 7.16 -3.05 -23.28
C LEU A 189 5.71 -2.83 -22.81
N ARG A 190 5.50 -2.07 -21.74
CA ARG A 190 4.17 -1.70 -21.24
C ARG A 190 3.39 -0.80 -22.21
N THR A 191 4.08 0.02 -22.99
CA THR A 191 3.46 0.86 -24.03
C THR A 191 3.09 0.03 -25.26
N LYS A 192 3.93 -0.94 -25.64
CA LYS A 192 3.67 -1.89 -26.75
C LYS A 192 2.63 -2.96 -26.41
N ALA A 193 2.37 -3.22 -25.13
CA ALA A 193 1.44 -4.26 -24.69
C ALA A 193 0.00 -4.00 -25.18
N VAL A 194 -0.58 -5.01 -25.83
CA VAL A 194 -1.92 -4.93 -26.43
C VAL A 194 -3.00 -5.19 -25.39
N ASN A 195 -2.82 -6.22 -24.56
CA ASN A 195 -3.79 -6.63 -23.55
C ASN A 195 -3.45 -6.12 -22.15
N ASP A 196 -4.47 -6.06 -21.28
CA ASP A 196 -4.33 -5.53 -19.93
C ASP A 196 -3.46 -6.42 -19.04
N PHE A 197 -3.43 -7.74 -19.28
CA PHE A 197 -2.55 -8.65 -18.55
C PHE A 197 -1.07 -8.31 -18.72
N GLN A 198 -0.61 -8.09 -19.95
CA GLN A 198 0.77 -7.70 -20.24
C GLN A 198 1.08 -6.32 -19.68
N LYS A 199 0.14 -5.36 -19.78
CA LYS A 199 0.30 -4.02 -19.18
C LYS A 199 0.50 -4.11 -17.66
N ASP A 200 -0.29 -4.96 -16.99
CA ASP A 200 -0.22 -5.18 -15.55
C ASP A 200 1.05 -5.93 -15.15
N PHE A 201 1.50 -6.89 -15.97
CA PHE A 201 2.76 -7.60 -15.74
C PHE A 201 3.95 -6.64 -15.70
N TYR A 202 4.16 -5.82 -16.74
CA TYR A 202 5.28 -4.87 -16.76
C TYR A 202 5.16 -3.77 -15.69
N LYS A 203 3.92 -3.38 -15.35
CA LYS A 203 3.67 -2.48 -14.19
C LYS A 203 4.13 -3.12 -12.88
N LEU A 204 3.81 -4.40 -12.67
CA LEU A 204 4.22 -5.15 -11.49
C LEU A 204 5.75 -5.35 -11.43
N MET A 205 6.39 -5.59 -12.58
CA MET A 205 7.85 -5.76 -12.66
C MET A 205 8.63 -4.50 -12.25
N ASN A 206 8.04 -3.31 -12.41
CA ASN A 206 8.59 -2.06 -11.88
C ASN A 206 8.26 -1.91 -10.38
N ASN A 207 6.98 -1.99 -10.01
CA ASN A 207 6.53 -1.73 -8.64
C ASN A 207 7.06 -2.73 -7.60
N SER A 208 7.34 -3.97 -8.01
CA SER A 208 7.85 -5.02 -7.13
C SER A 208 9.27 -4.77 -6.64
N ILE A 209 10.09 -4.03 -7.39
CA ILE A 209 11.47 -3.70 -6.98
C ILE A 209 11.45 -2.90 -5.69
N PHE A 210 10.73 -1.78 -5.70
CA PHE A 210 10.59 -0.92 -4.52
C PHE A 210 10.14 -1.74 -3.30
N GLY A 211 9.07 -2.52 -3.45
CA GLY A 211 8.56 -3.36 -2.36
C GLY A 211 9.57 -4.39 -1.86
N LYS A 212 10.41 -4.94 -2.74
CA LYS A 212 11.43 -5.93 -2.39
C LYS A 212 12.64 -5.30 -1.70
N THR A 213 13.05 -4.10 -2.12
CA THR A 213 14.14 -3.35 -1.46
C THR A 213 13.80 -2.96 -0.02
N MET A 214 12.51 -2.75 0.26
CA MET A 214 11.98 -2.36 1.59
C MET A 214 11.39 -3.54 2.39
N GLU A 215 11.73 -4.77 2.05
CA GLU A 215 11.20 -5.94 2.75
C GLU A 215 11.70 -5.99 4.20
N ASN A 216 10.79 -5.88 5.17
CA ASN A 216 11.16 -5.97 6.59
C ASN A 216 11.42 -7.43 7.00
N VAL A 217 12.70 -7.79 7.07
CA VAL A 217 13.16 -9.13 7.44
C VAL A 217 12.90 -9.49 8.91
N ARG A 218 12.76 -8.51 9.81
CA ARG A 218 12.48 -8.74 11.25
C ARG A 218 11.09 -9.31 11.49
N ARG A 219 10.14 -9.09 10.57
CA ARG A 219 8.77 -9.61 10.67
C ARG A 219 8.61 -11.06 10.22
N ARG A 220 9.68 -11.70 9.73
CA ARG A 220 9.65 -13.11 9.34
C ARG A 220 9.57 -14.00 10.59
N VAL A 221 8.82 -15.08 10.47
CA VAL A 221 8.59 -16.05 11.54
C VAL A 221 8.95 -17.44 11.06
N ASP A 222 9.51 -18.25 11.96
CA ASP A 222 9.66 -19.68 11.72
C ASP A 222 8.40 -20.40 12.16
N ILE A 223 7.83 -21.19 11.27
CA ILE A 223 6.66 -22.00 11.58
C ILE A 223 7.09 -23.46 11.57
N ARG A 224 6.86 -24.15 12.70
CA ARG A 224 7.07 -25.58 12.84
C ARG A 224 5.74 -26.26 13.06
N LEU A 225 5.45 -27.27 12.26
CA LEU A 225 4.30 -28.14 12.46
C LEU A 225 4.70 -29.27 13.41
N CYS A 226 3.84 -29.55 14.39
CA CYS A 226 4.03 -30.56 15.42
C CYS A 226 2.82 -31.49 15.40
N SER A 227 3.05 -32.79 15.50
CA SER A 227 1.99 -33.79 15.59
C SER A 227 2.00 -34.59 16.90
N THR A 228 2.99 -34.34 17.76
CA THR A 228 3.09 -34.99 19.08
C THR A 228 3.26 -33.97 20.19
N GLU A 229 2.85 -34.34 21.40
CA GLU A 229 2.99 -33.51 22.58
C GLU A 229 4.45 -33.21 22.92
N GLU A 230 5.35 -34.19 22.75
CA GLU A 230 6.79 -34.00 23.01
C GLU A 230 7.41 -32.93 22.11
N GLN A 231 7.11 -32.97 20.80
CA GLN A 231 7.55 -31.94 19.85
C GLN A 231 6.99 -30.57 20.24
N ALA A 232 5.71 -30.52 20.61
CA ALA A 232 5.04 -29.31 21.05
C ALA A 232 5.71 -28.71 22.30
N ARG A 233 5.92 -29.51 23.36
CA ARG A 233 6.56 -29.08 24.60
C ARG A 233 7.98 -28.56 24.34
N LYS A 234 8.76 -29.28 23.53
CA LYS A 234 10.13 -28.86 23.17
C LYS A 234 10.16 -27.51 22.45
N LEU A 235 9.20 -27.24 21.56
CA LEU A 235 9.15 -25.98 20.81
C LEU A 235 8.55 -24.82 21.60
N ILE A 236 7.58 -25.08 22.48
CA ILE A 236 6.98 -24.07 23.38
C ILE A 236 7.98 -23.64 24.46
N ALA A 237 8.84 -24.55 24.93
CA ALA A 237 9.88 -24.24 25.91
C ALA A 237 11.00 -23.35 25.37
N LYS A 238 11.08 -23.13 24.05
CA LYS A 238 12.12 -22.25 23.48
C LYS A 238 11.86 -20.78 23.83
N SER A 239 12.91 -20.05 24.17
CA SER A 239 12.86 -18.62 24.49
C SER A 239 12.32 -17.75 23.35
N ASN A 240 12.47 -18.19 22.09
CA ASN A 240 11.97 -17.50 20.91
C ASN A 240 10.53 -17.89 20.53
N PHE A 241 9.81 -18.63 21.39
CA PHE A 241 8.39 -18.91 21.18
C PHE A 241 7.57 -17.61 21.09
N ASN A 242 6.71 -17.51 20.08
CA ASN A 242 5.80 -16.38 19.91
C ASN A 242 4.36 -16.79 20.25
N ARG A 243 3.85 -17.79 19.54
CA ARG A 243 2.47 -18.28 19.70
C ARG A 243 2.31 -19.68 19.10
N ARG A 244 1.17 -20.31 19.40
CA ARG A 244 0.74 -21.56 18.78
C ARG A 244 -0.60 -21.42 18.07
N THR A 245 -0.84 -22.26 17.08
CA THR A 245 -2.11 -22.40 16.36
C THR A 245 -2.42 -23.88 16.30
N ILE A 246 -3.47 -24.31 16.99
CA ILE A 246 -3.92 -25.70 16.98
C ILE A 246 -4.89 -25.85 15.80
N PHE A 247 -4.62 -26.82 14.92
CA PHE A 247 -5.46 -27.12 13.76
C PHE A 247 -6.36 -28.33 14.02
N SER A 248 -5.84 -29.33 14.73
CA SER A 248 -6.57 -30.50 15.22
C SER A 248 -5.88 -31.06 16.46
N GLU A 249 -6.43 -32.11 17.06
CA GLU A 249 -5.85 -32.81 18.22
C GLU A 249 -4.39 -33.22 17.99
N ASN A 250 -4.09 -33.69 16.77
CA ASN A 250 -2.76 -34.20 16.39
C ASN A 250 -1.98 -33.25 15.46
N LEU A 251 -2.37 -31.97 15.35
CA LEU A 251 -1.64 -31.02 14.50
C LEU A 251 -1.66 -29.60 15.05
N MET A 252 -0.48 -29.07 15.32
CA MET A 252 -0.26 -27.71 15.81
C MET A 252 0.87 -27.01 15.06
N ALA A 253 0.66 -25.76 14.67
CA ALA A 253 1.74 -24.86 14.26
C ALA A 253 2.29 -24.07 15.45
N VAL A 254 3.59 -24.16 15.69
CA VAL A 254 4.33 -23.30 16.60
C VAL A 254 5.04 -22.21 15.79
N HIS A 255 4.74 -20.96 16.14
CA HIS A 255 5.36 -19.78 15.54
C HIS A 255 6.52 -19.35 16.45
N LEU A 256 7.72 -19.35 15.92
CA LEU A 256 8.94 -18.92 16.58
C LEU A 256 9.45 -17.62 15.96
N LYS A 257 9.93 -16.70 16.78
CA LYS A 257 10.70 -15.53 16.33
C LYS A 257 12.06 -15.99 15.81
N LYS A 258 12.58 -15.29 14.81
CA LYS A 258 13.97 -15.50 14.35
C LYS A 258 14.95 -15.03 15.43
N THR A 259 15.88 -15.90 15.83
CA THR A 259 16.97 -15.57 16.77
C THR A 259 18.16 -14.93 16.07
N ASN A 260 18.39 -15.27 14.80
CA ASN A 260 19.36 -14.63 13.93
C ASN A 260 18.63 -14.02 12.73
N ILE A 261 18.90 -12.75 12.46
CA ILE A 261 18.32 -11.99 11.36
C ILE A 261 19.47 -11.55 10.45
N LYS A 262 19.52 -12.11 9.25
CA LYS A 262 20.40 -11.61 8.19
C LYS A 262 19.70 -10.47 7.45
N PHE A 263 20.31 -9.28 7.45
CA PHE A 263 19.86 -8.17 6.62
C PHE A 263 20.49 -8.32 5.23
N PHE A 264 19.64 -8.62 4.24
CA PHE A 264 20.05 -8.81 2.84
C PHE A 264 19.15 -8.03 1.88
N LYS A 265 18.68 -6.87 2.34
CA LYS A 265 17.76 -6.00 1.60
C LYS A 265 18.40 -4.63 1.47
N PRO A 266 18.52 -4.08 0.24
CA PRO A 266 19.11 -2.76 0.02
C PRO A 266 18.10 -1.66 0.38
N ILE A 267 17.85 -1.48 1.68
CA ILE A 267 16.81 -0.56 2.17
C ILE A 267 17.09 0.91 1.83
N HIS A 268 18.36 1.28 1.63
CA HIS A 268 18.75 2.63 1.21
C HIS A 268 18.17 2.97 -0.16
N VAL A 269 18.09 2.00 -1.09
CA VAL A 269 17.49 2.20 -2.41
C VAL A 269 16.02 2.57 -2.27
N GLY A 270 15.28 1.80 -1.46
CA GLY A 270 13.85 2.03 -1.29
C GLY A 270 13.53 3.31 -0.50
N MET A 271 14.37 3.70 0.45
CA MET A 271 14.28 4.99 1.14
C MET A 271 14.51 6.15 0.14
N THR A 272 15.57 6.10 -0.67
CA THR A 272 15.83 7.14 -1.69
C THR A 272 14.71 7.23 -2.72
N ILE A 273 14.16 6.10 -3.19
CA ILE A 273 13.00 6.08 -4.10
C ILE A 273 11.81 6.82 -3.47
N LEU A 274 11.54 6.60 -2.19
CA LEU A 274 10.44 7.27 -1.48
C LEU A 274 10.68 8.78 -1.39
N ASP A 275 11.89 9.23 -1.18
CA ASP A 275 12.19 10.66 -1.09
C ASP A 275 12.19 11.35 -2.45
N LEU A 276 12.83 10.76 -3.46
CA LEU A 276 12.78 11.28 -4.83
C LEU A 276 11.37 11.30 -5.42
N SER A 277 10.50 10.38 -5.00
CA SER A 277 9.08 10.43 -5.37
C SER A 277 8.37 11.65 -4.77
N LYS A 278 8.70 12.04 -3.53
CA LYS A 278 8.14 13.24 -2.91
C LYS A 278 8.65 14.50 -3.59
N VAL A 279 9.93 14.53 -4.01
CA VAL A 279 10.51 15.64 -4.77
C VAL A 279 9.65 15.96 -6.01
N LEU A 280 9.29 14.96 -6.83
CA LEU A 280 8.44 15.20 -8.00
C LEU A 280 7.08 15.80 -7.62
N MET A 281 6.43 15.24 -6.60
CA MET A 281 5.09 15.68 -6.19
C MET A 281 5.10 17.08 -5.57
N TYR A 282 6.10 17.40 -4.75
CA TYR A 282 6.28 18.72 -4.17
C TYR A 282 6.68 19.75 -5.22
N SER A 283 7.61 19.45 -6.12
CA SER A 283 7.96 20.33 -7.24
C SER A 283 6.74 20.64 -8.11
N PHE A 284 5.96 19.62 -8.49
CA PHE A 284 4.75 19.85 -9.28
C PHE A 284 3.74 20.73 -8.54
N HIS A 285 3.55 20.52 -7.23
CA HIS A 285 2.61 21.32 -6.44
C HIS A 285 3.10 22.76 -6.19
N TYR A 286 4.32 22.93 -5.68
CA TYR A 286 4.81 24.22 -5.18
C TYR A 286 5.52 25.05 -6.25
N GLU A 287 6.38 24.45 -7.07
CA GLU A 287 7.17 25.17 -8.06
C GLU A 287 6.36 25.47 -9.34
N TYR A 288 5.36 24.64 -9.65
CA TYR A 288 4.52 24.83 -10.84
C TYR A 288 3.08 25.24 -10.51
N MET A 289 2.27 24.36 -9.90
CA MET A 289 0.82 24.64 -9.72
C MET A 289 0.55 25.85 -8.81
N LYS A 290 1.23 25.95 -7.66
CA LYS A 290 1.10 27.11 -6.77
C LYS A 290 1.73 28.37 -7.36
N HIS A 291 2.78 28.25 -8.17
CA HIS A 291 3.36 29.43 -8.83
C HIS A 291 2.42 29.99 -9.91
N ARG A 292 1.78 29.12 -10.72
CA ARG A 292 0.87 29.53 -11.79
C ARG A 292 -0.44 30.14 -11.28
N TYR A 293 -1.03 29.57 -10.24
CA TYR A 293 -2.37 29.96 -9.77
C TYR A 293 -2.39 30.69 -8.42
N ASP A 294 -1.29 30.66 -7.65
CA ASP A 294 -1.17 31.30 -6.34
C ASP A 294 -2.36 31.02 -5.39
N SER A 295 -3.17 32.03 -5.07
CA SER A 295 -4.36 31.95 -4.20
C SER A 295 -5.58 31.36 -4.90
N LYS A 296 -5.56 31.23 -6.24
CA LYS A 296 -6.64 30.67 -7.07
C LYS A 296 -6.66 29.14 -7.12
N ILE A 297 -5.73 28.46 -6.42
CA ILE A 297 -5.68 27.00 -6.33
C ILE A 297 -5.78 26.51 -4.88
N LYS A 298 -6.63 25.50 -4.69
CA LYS A 298 -6.71 24.72 -3.46
C LYS A 298 -6.46 23.26 -3.76
N LEU A 299 -5.61 22.63 -2.95
CA LEU A 299 -5.50 21.17 -2.99
C LEU A 299 -6.68 20.58 -2.24
N MET A 300 -7.49 19.76 -2.90
CA MET A 300 -8.62 19.07 -2.25
C MET A 300 -8.13 17.79 -1.57
N TYR A 301 -7.33 17.00 -2.28
CA TYR A 301 -6.93 15.67 -1.82
C TYR A 301 -5.62 15.23 -2.47
N THR A 302 -4.82 14.45 -1.75
CA THR A 302 -3.67 13.74 -2.31
C THR A 302 -3.57 12.31 -1.82
N ASN A 303 -3.06 11.43 -2.69
CA ASN A 303 -2.68 10.08 -2.31
C ASN A 303 -1.51 9.58 -3.16
N THR A 304 -0.30 9.71 -2.62
CA THR A 304 0.99 9.26 -3.13
C THR A 304 1.38 9.93 -4.44
N ASP A 305 0.72 9.58 -5.54
CA ASP A 305 1.02 9.95 -6.91
C ASP A 305 -0.05 10.85 -7.52
N SER A 306 -1.06 11.24 -6.76
CA SER A 306 -2.19 11.99 -7.29
C SER A 306 -2.59 13.20 -6.47
N PHE A 307 -3.17 14.17 -7.18
CA PHE A 307 -3.76 15.40 -6.65
C PHE A 307 -5.17 15.60 -7.21
N ILE A 308 -6.10 15.98 -6.34
CA ILE A 308 -7.38 16.58 -6.74
C ILE A 308 -7.28 18.06 -6.40
N TYR A 309 -7.44 18.94 -7.39
CA TYR A 309 -7.39 20.39 -7.22
C TYR A 309 -8.75 21.03 -7.47
N GLU A 310 -9.03 22.12 -6.74
CA GLU A 310 -9.96 23.18 -7.13
C GLU A 310 -9.13 24.33 -7.68
N ILE A 311 -9.38 24.73 -8.94
CA ILE A 311 -8.60 25.75 -9.65
C ILE A 311 -9.56 26.79 -10.22
N LYS A 312 -9.29 28.06 -9.95
CA LYS A 312 -9.99 29.20 -10.55
C LYS A 312 -9.14 29.79 -11.67
N THR A 313 -9.61 29.61 -12.90
CA THR A 313 -8.94 30.05 -14.13
C THR A 313 -10.00 30.13 -15.23
N ASP A 314 -9.73 30.87 -16.31
CA ASP A 314 -10.64 30.98 -17.43
C ASP A 314 -10.80 29.62 -18.14
N ASP A 315 -9.67 28.93 -18.36
CA ASP A 315 -9.65 27.62 -19.00
C ASP A 315 -8.45 26.76 -18.62
N PHE A 316 -8.66 25.81 -17.72
CA PHE A 316 -7.62 24.88 -17.32
C PHE A 316 -7.12 23.99 -18.48
N TYR A 317 -7.97 23.66 -19.45
CA TYR A 317 -7.54 22.85 -20.59
C TYR A 317 -6.71 23.67 -21.56
N SER A 318 -6.93 24.98 -21.66
CA SER A 318 -6.02 25.89 -22.36
C SER A 318 -4.69 26.00 -21.62
N ASP A 319 -4.71 26.17 -20.29
CA ASP A 319 -3.51 26.19 -19.47
C ASP A 319 -2.65 24.91 -19.66
N MET A 320 -3.30 23.75 -19.77
CA MET A 320 -2.62 22.48 -20.06
C MET A 320 -1.97 22.44 -21.46
N LYS A 321 -2.49 23.18 -22.45
CA LYS A 321 -1.89 23.23 -23.80
C LYS A 321 -0.57 23.98 -23.81
N ASP A 322 -0.49 25.05 -23.03
CA ASP A 322 0.73 25.85 -22.90
C ASP A 322 1.86 25.01 -22.29
N ASP A 323 1.50 24.14 -21.34
CA ASP A 323 2.44 23.35 -20.53
C ASP A 323 2.37 21.84 -20.84
N LEU A 324 2.14 21.44 -22.10
CA LEU A 324 2.01 20.03 -22.52
C LEU A 324 3.22 19.17 -22.15
N ASN A 325 4.39 19.78 -22.00
CA ASN A 325 5.58 19.10 -21.52
C ASN A 325 5.39 18.52 -20.10
N LEU A 326 4.45 18.98 -19.28
CA LEU A 326 4.20 18.45 -17.94
C LEU A 326 3.08 17.38 -17.90
N TYR A 327 2.25 17.32 -18.94
CA TYR A 327 1.04 16.50 -18.94
C TYR A 327 1.10 15.29 -19.89
N ASP A 328 0.38 14.23 -19.54
CA ASP A 328 0.02 13.15 -20.45
C ASP A 328 -1.46 13.27 -20.84
N THR A 329 -1.69 13.67 -22.07
CA THR A 329 -3.01 13.89 -22.67
C THR A 329 -3.41 12.75 -23.62
N SER A 330 -2.62 11.67 -23.70
CA SER A 330 -2.84 10.59 -24.66
C SER A 330 -4.11 9.76 -24.41
N ASP A 331 -4.69 9.85 -23.21
CA ASP A 331 -5.90 9.14 -22.81
C ASP A 331 -7.20 9.93 -23.10
N TYR A 332 -7.10 11.18 -23.59
CA TYR A 332 -8.25 11.96 -24.03
C TYR A 332 -8.83 11.41 -25.34
N ASP A 333 -10.10 11.75 -25.60
CA ASP A 333 -10.73 11.43 -26.89
C ASP A 333 -10.04 12.18 -28.04
N LYS A 334 -9.97 11.56 -29.22
CA LYS A 334 -9.37 12.18 -30.42
C LYS A 334 -10.10 13.46 -30.84
N ASN A 335 -11.42 13.49 -30.62
CA ASN A 335 -12.29 14.62 -30.93
C ASN A 335 -12.71 15.34 -29.66
N ASN A 336 -11.82 15.41 -28.65
CA ASN A 336 -12.13 16.10 -27.41
C ASN A 336 -12.47 17.58 -27.67
N VAL A 337 -13.52 18.06 -27.00
CA VAL A 337 -14.05 19.44 -27.13
C VAL A 337 -13.06 20.52 -26.68
N TYR A 338 -11.99 20.11 -26.00
CA TYR A 338 -10.94 20.99 -25.52
C TYR A 338 -9.85 21.22 -26.58
N HIS A 339 -9.86 20.50 -27.70
CA HIS A 339 -8.82 20.52 -28.73
C HIS A 339 -7.41 20.25 -28.17
N LEU A 340 -7.30 19.37 -27.18
CA LEU A 340 -6.02 18.94 -26.62
C LEU A 340 -5.33 17.95 -27.59
N PRO A 341 -4.04 18.15 -27.91
CA PRO A 341 -3.27 17.17 -28.67
C PRO A 341 -3.04 15.92 -27.83
N LEU A 342 -3.01 14.74 -28.45
CA LEU A 342 -2.81 13.46 -27.77
C LEU A 342 -1.33 13.09 -27.71
N VAL A 343 -0.63 13.48 -26.64
CA VAL A 343 0.83 13.32 -26.51
C VAL A 343 1.23 12.65 -25.20
N ASN A 344 2.51 12.29 -25.07
CA ASN A 344 3.16 11.83 -23.83
C ASN A 344 2.64 10.51 -23.23
N LYS A 345 2.11 9.60 -24.06
CA LYS A 345 1.54 8.31 -23.64
C LYS A 345 2.45 7.51 -22.71
N LYS A 346 2.04 7.42 -21.44
CA LYS A 346 2.73 6.70 -20.36
C LYS A 346 4.18 7.15 -20.12
N VAL A 347 4.54 8.37 -20.54
CA VAL A 347 5.85 8.95 -20.22
C VAL A 347 5.92 9.14 -18.70
N ILE A 348 6.96 8.57 -18.09
CA ILE A 348 7.10 8.54 -16.64
C ILE A 348 7.23 9.95 -16.06
N GLY A 349 6.59 10.19 -14.91
CA GLY A 349 6.63 11.46 -14.20
C GLY A 349 5.72 12.57 -14.76
N LYS A 350 5.07 12.37 -15.92
CA LYS A 350 4.05 13.31 -16.43
C LYS A 350 2.72 13.13 -15.69
N MET A 351 1.97 14.21 -15.53
CA MET A 351 0.67 14.20 -14.89
C MET A 351 -0.43 13.93 -15.92
N LYS A 352 -1.22 12.87 -15.74
CA LYS A 352 -2.40 12.59 -16.55
C LYS A 352 -3.67 13.02 -15.83
N ASP A 353 -4.70 13.37 -16.59
CA ASP A 353 -6.06 13.48 -16.07
C ASP A 353 -6.68 12.08 -15.91
N GLU A 354 -6.92 11.67 -14.67
CA GLU A 354 -7.50 10.36 -14.34
C GLU A 354 -8.95 10.24 -14.82
N ASN A 355 -9.63 11.37 -15.06
CA ASN A 355 -10.97 11.41 -15.62
C ASN A 355 -11.01 11.48 -17.14
N LYS A 356 -9.87 11.61 -17.83
CA LYS A 356 -9.77 11.56 -19.30
C LYS A 356 -10.68 12.59 -20.00
N GLY A 357 -10.73 13.81 -19.46
CA GLY A 357 -11.59 14.88 -19.96
C GLY A 357 -13.05 14.83 -19.49
N ASN A 358 -13.47 13.81 -18.71
CA ASN A 358 -14.78 13.82 -18.07
C ASN A 358 -14.76 14.81 -16.90
N ILE A 359 -15.55 15.88 -17.01
CA ILE A 359 -15.57 16.95 -16.01
C ILE A 359 -16.03 16.41 -14.66
N MET A 360 -15.22 16.65 -13.61
CA MET A 360 -15.63 16.41 -12.23
C MET A 360 -16.51 17.57 -11.78
N THR A 361 -17.76 17.29 -11.44
CA THR A 361 -18.75 18.31 -11.10
C THR A 361 -18.83 18.57 -9.60
N GLU A 362 -18.60 17.55 -8.79
CA GLU A 362 -18.76 17.63 -7.33
C GLU A 362 -17.78 16.69 -6.63
N TYR A 363 -17.12 17.17 -5.58
CA TYR A 363 -16.17 16.41 -4.77
C TYR A 363 -16.57 16.41 -3.29
N VAL A 364 -16.43 15.27 -2.63
CA VAL A 364 -16.56 15.15 -1.17
C VAL A 364 -15.47 14.23 -0.58
N GLY A 365 -14.73 14.75 0.39
CA GLY A 365 -13.64 14.07 1.08
C GLY A 365 -13.88 14.05 2.59
N LEU A 366 -13.75 12.88 3.22
CA LEU A 366 -13.90 12.74 4.67
C LEU A 366 -12.54 12.63 5.36
N LYS A 367 -11.64 11.80 4.79
CA LYS A 367 -10.27 11.60 5.26
C LYS A 367 -9.42 10.87 4.23
N SER A 368 -8.13 10.68 4.54
CA SER A 368 -7.22 9.83 3.76
C SER A 368 -7.86 8.49 3.36
N LYS A 369 -7.96 8.24 2.05
CA LYS A 369 -8.51 7.03 1.40
C LYS A 369 -10.02 6.83 1.61
N MET A 370 -10.73 7.91 1.89
CA MET A 370 -12.18 7.97 2.10
C MET A 370 -12.75 9.25 1.44
N TYR A 371 -13.14 9.15 0.17
CA TYR A 371 -13.70 10.25 -0.61
C TYR A 371 -14.58 9.73 -1.76
N ALA A 372 -15.40 10.61 -2.32
CA ALA A 372 -16.18 10.35 -3.52
C ALA A 372 -16.23 11.60 -4.40
N TYR A 373 -16.48 11.42 -5.69
CA TYR A 373 -16.72 12.52 -6.62
C TYR A 373 -17.73 12.11 -7.70
N LYS A 374 -18.45 13.11 -8.22
CA LYS A 374 -19.28 13.01 -9.42
C LYS A 374 -18.48 13.53 -10.61
N ALA A 375 -18.54 12.80 -11.71
CA ALA A 375 -18.11 13.26 -13.03
C ALA A 375 -19.28 13.04 -14.00
N ASN A 376 -19.30 13.74 -15.14
CA ASN A 376 -20.43 13.74 -16.09
C ASN A 376 -21.04 12.35 -16.37
N ASN A 377 -20.19 11.32 -16.45
CA ASN A 377 -20.62 9.97 -16.81
C ASN A 377 -20.59 8.95 -15.67
N LYS A 378 -20.16 9.33 -14.45
CA LYS A 378 -19.96 8.37 -13.36
C LYS A 378 -19.86 8.99 -11.97
N ILE A 379 -20.20 8.17 -10.97
CA ILE A 379 -19.89 8.44 -9.56
C ILE A 379 -18.77 7.50 -9.13
N GLU A 380 -17.66 8.08 -8.67
CA GLU A 380 -16.51 7.33 -8.19
C GLU A 380 -16.43 7.43 -6.66
N LYS A 381 -16.28 6.27 -6.02
CA LYS A 381 -16.25 6.15 -4.56
C LYS A 381 -14.98 5.41 -4.13
N ARG A 382 -14.23 5.99 -3.19
CA ARG A 382 -13.04 5.37 -2.59
C ARG A 382 -13.23 5.22 -1.10
N LEU A 383 -13.22 3.95 -0.65
CA LEU A 383 -13.40 3.61 0.76
C LEU A 383 -12.50 2.45 1.18
N LYS A 384 -11.36 2.76 1.80
CA LYS A 384 -10.44 1.72 2.24
C LYS A 384 -11.06 0.88 3.37
N GLY A 385 -11.03 -0.44 3.20
CA GLY A 385 -11.46 -1.40 4.22
C GLY A 385 -12.92 -1.86 4.10
N ILE A 386 -13.66 -1.39 3.10
CA ILE A 386 -14.98 -1.89 2.72
C ILE A 386 -14.86 -2.63 1.37
N LYS A 387 -15.59 -3.74 1.19
CA LYS A 387 -15.58 -4.51 -0.06
C LYS A 387 -16.16 -3.68 -1.22
N LYS A 388 -15.59 -3.85 -2.42
CA LYS A 388 -16.05 -3.17 -3.64
C LYS A 388 -17.55 -3.33 -3.90
N GLN A 389 -18.09 -4.54 -3.73
CA GLN A 389 -19.52 -4.80 -3.94
C GLN A 389 -20.41 -4.09 -2.90
N THR A 390 -20.00 -4.09 -1.63
CA THR A 390 -20.70 -3.37 -0.56
C THR A 390 -20.69 -1.86 -0.83
N LEU A 391 -19.54 -1.32 -1.25
CA LEU A 391 -19.40 0.09 -1.63
C LEU A 391 -20.27 0.46 -2.84
N LYS A 392 -20.38 -0.43 -3.84
CA LYS A 392 -21.23 -0.22 -5.01
C LYS A 392 -22.71 -0.18 -4.64
N ASN A 393 -23.17 -1.14 -3.82
CA ASN A 393 -24.59 -1.40 -3.63
C ASN A 393 -25.22 -0.72 -2.40
N LYS A 394 -24.44 -0.33 -1.38
CA LYS A 394 -24.98 0.13 -0.09
C LYS A 394 -24.57 1.54 0.34
N ILE A 395 -23.73 2.20 -0.45
CA ILE A 395 -23.19 3.51 -0.11
C ILE A 395 -23.35 4.42 -1.32
N THR A 396 -24.06 5.53 -1.18
CA THR A 396 -24.26 6.53 -2.23
C THR A 396 -23.25 7.67 -2.12
N PHE A 397 -23.26 8.61 -3.06
CA PHE A 397 -22.47 9.82 -2.93
C PHE A 397 -23.04 10.72 -1.82
N GLU A 398 -24.37 10.79 -1.73
CA GLU A 398 -25.12 11.56 -0.75
C GLU A 398 -24.84 11.05 0.68
N ASP A 399 -24.59 9.75 0.88
CA ASP A 399 -24.12 9.24 2.19
C ASP A 399 -22.80 9.89 2.63
N TYR A 400 -21.88 10.23 1.70
CA TYR A 400 -20.65 10.96 2.05
C TYR A 400 -20.94 12.43 2.39
N LYS A 401 -21.85 13.07 1.65
CA LYS A 401 -22.28 14.45 1.94
C LYS A 401 -22.99 14.55 3.29
N ASP A 402 -23.94 13.67 3.55
CA ASP A 402 -24.67 13.57 4.82
C ASP A 402 -23.68 13.29 5.97
N CYS A 403 -22.70 12.41 5.74
CA CYS A 403 -21.64 12.18 6.71
C CYS A 403 -20.81 13.44 7.00
N LEU A 404 -20.45 14.21 5.97
CA LEU A 404 -19.63 15.41 6.13
C LEU A 404 -20.42 16.57 6.77
N LEU A 405 -21.57 16.90 6.19
CA LEU A 405 -22.33 18.12 6.50
C LEU A 405 -23.17 17.95 7.76
N ASN A 406 -23.79 16.78 7.93
CA ASN A 406 -24.68 16.47 9.05
C ASN A 406 -24.02 15.56 10.10
N GLN A 407 -22.72 15.31 9.96
CA GLN A 407 -21.92 14.50 10.91
C GLN A 407 -22.47 13.09 11.16
N LYS A 408 -23.20 12.53 10.19
CA LYS A 408 -23.86 11.24 10.35
C LYS A 408 -22.91 10.08 10.07
N LEU A 409 -22.77 9.17 11.03
CA LEU A 409 -22.00 7.94 10.85
C LEU A 409 -22.79 6.94 10.01
N LYS A 410 -22.12 6.24 9.08
CA LYS A 410 -22.74 5.19 8.26
C LYS A 410 -22.16 3.83 8.63
N TYR A 411 -23.00 2.92 9.08
CA TYR A 411 -22.64 1.51 9.28
C TYR A 411 -23.15 0.67 8.12
N VAL A 412 -22.37 -0.33 7.71
CA VAL A 412 -22.76 -1.27 6.65
C VAL A 412 -22.47 -2.71 7.04
N ASP A 413 -23.42 -3.58 6.72
CA ASP A 413 -23.23 -5.02 6.79
C ASP A 413 -22.44 -5.52 5.58
N MET A 414 -21.35 -6.23 5.83
CA MET A 414 -20.58 -6.94 4.81
C MET A 414 -20.42 -8.42 5.15
N ASN A 415 -20.65 -9.25 4.14
CA ASN A 415 -20.38 -10.69 4.22
C ASN A 415 -18.94 -10.96 3.80
N LEU A 416 -18.18 -11.68 4.62
CA LEU A 416 -16.78 -12.01 4.42
C LEU A 416 -16.61 -13.52 4.44
N ILE A 417 -15.70 -14.02 3.61
CA ILE A 417 -15.20 -15.38 3.76
C ILE A 417 -13.90 -15.24 4.56
N ARG A 418 -13.84 -15.87 5.72
CA ARG A 418 -12.65 -15.87 6.59
C ARG A 418 -12.25 -17.32 6.82
N SER A 419 -10.96 -17.60 6.69
CA SER A 419 -10.40 -18.86 7.18
C SER A 419 -9.95 -18.66 8.62
N LYS A 420 -10.43 -19.50 9.53
CA LYS A 420 -9.96 -19.57 10.91
C LYS A 420 -9.65 -21.05 11.19
N PHE A 421 -8.40 -21.35 11.55
CA PHE A 421 -7.93 -22.74 11.75
C PHE A 421 -8.22 -23.67 10.56
N HIS A 422 -7.94 -23.21 9.33
CA HIS A 422 -8.27 -23.92 8.07
C HIS A 422 -9.76 -24.22 7.82
N SER A 423 -10.65 -23.91 8.76
CA SER A 423 -12.10 -23.89 8.52
C SER A 423 -12.47 -22.61 7.80
N ILE A 424 -13.09 -22.74 6.63
CA ILE A 424 -13.59 -21.62 5.86
C ILE A 424 -15.01 -21.33 6.34
N GLN A 425 -15.22 -20.11 6.85
CA GLN A 425 -16.51 -19.67 7.36
C GLN A 425 -16.96 -18.40 6.64
N SER A 426 -18.26 -18.32 6.39
CA SER A 426 -18.94 -17.09 5.98
C SER A 426 -19.34 -16.33 7.23
N ILE A 427 -18.82 -15.12 7.41
CA ILE A 427 -19.16 -14.23 8.52
C ILE A 427 -19.88 -13.00 8.01
N LYS A 428 -20.93 -12.57 8.70
CA LYS A 428 -21.54 -11.25 8.52
C LYS A 428 -20.94 -10.31 9.57
N GLN A 429 -20.43 -9.16 9.14
CA GLN A 429 -19.88 -8.15 10.03
C GLN A 429 -20.54 -6.81 9.75
N ASN A 430 -21.10 -6.17 10.78
CA ASN A 430 -21.47 -4.77 10.74
C ASN A 430 -20.22 -3.91 10.99
N LYS A 431 -19.95 -2.95 10.11
CA LYS A 431 -18.74 -2.13 10.16
C LYS A 431 -19.05 -0.67 9.93
N LEU A 432 -18.43 0.21 10.73
CA LEU A 432 -18.41 1.65 10.47
C LEU A 432 -17.74 1.90 9.11
N ALA A 433 -18.53 2.34 8.14
CA ALA A 433 -18.12 2.60 6.77
C ALA A 433 -17.65 4.05 6.61
N LEU A 434 -18.50 5.03 6.96
CA LEU A 434 -18.22 6.45 6.81
C LEU A 434 -18.16 7.15 8.17
N SER A 435 -17.19 8.03 8.33
CA SER A 435 -17.04 8.89 9.51
C SER A 435 -16.39 10.20 9.11
N TYR A 436 -16.91 11.31 9.63
CA TYR A 436 -16.41 12.67 9.41
C TYR A 436 -15.11 12.99 10.17
N LYS A 437 -14.70 12.12 11.11
CA LYS A 437 -13.49 12.30 11.90
C LYS A 437 -12.26 11.96 11.04
N ASP A 438 -11.38 12.95 10.87
CA ASP A 438 -10.03 12.75 10.31
C ASP A 438 -9.03 12.73 11.46
N ASP A 439 -8.18 11.70 11.48
CA ASP A 439 -7.17 11.49 12.49
C ASP A 439 -5.80 12.00 12.06
N LYS A 440 -5.65 12.49 10.83
CA LYS A 440 -4.40 13.08 10.33
C LYS A 440 -4.37 14.60 10.40
N ARG A 441 -5.53 15.24 10.44
CA ARG A 441 -5.69 16.70 10.47
C ARG A 441 -6.77 17.07 11.47
N PHE A 442 -6.53 18.15 12.21
CA PHE A 442 -7.55 18.74 13.07
C PHE A 442 -8.52 19.58 12.21
N VAL A 443 -9.71 19.91 12.72
CA VAL A 443 -10.63 20.90 12.12
C VAL A 443 -10.71 22.04 13.14
N ASN A 444 -10.43 23.29 12.77
CA ASN A 444 -10.45 24.41 13.70
C ASN A 444 -11.84 25.03 13.58
N GLU A 445 -12.60 24.95 14.66
CA GLU A 445 -13.99 25.38 14.74
C GLU A 445 -14.14 26.92 14.67
N SER A 446 -13.05 27.69 14.85
CA SER A 446 -13.08 29.16 14.84
C SER A 446 -12.95 29.82 13.46
N ARG A 447 -12.54 29.08 12.42
CA ARG A 447 -12.66 29.57 11.03
C ARG A 447 -14.06 29.20 10.53
N SER A 448 -14.79 30.18 10.02
CA SER A 448 -16.14 30.07 9.43
C SER A 448 -16.30 29.01 8.32
N ASP A 449 -15.20 28.39 7.86
CA ASP A 449 -15.21 27.29 6.91
C ASP A 449 -15.23 25.91 7.62
N LYS A 450 -16.43 25.36 7.88
CA LYS A 450 -16.65 23.93 8.21
C LYS A 450 -16.06 22.96 7.15
N LEU A 451 -15.55 23.50 6.04
CA LEU A 451 -15.02 22.80 4.86
C LEU A 451 -13.48 22.81 4.75
N ARG A 452 -12.76 23.57 5.59
CA ARG A 452 -11.27 23.63 5.64
C ARG A 452 -10.69 22.87 6.84
N GLN A 453 -9.52 22.23 6.67
CA GLN A 453 -8.77 21.59 7.76
C GLN A 453 -7.38 22.23 8.03
N VAL A 454 -7.36 23.14 9.02
CA VAL A 454 -6.34 23.45 10.05
C VAL A 454 -4.86 23.74 9.71
N LYS A 455 -4.39 24.87 10.29
CA LYS A 455 -3.02 25.18 10.74
C LYS A 455 -2.68 24.37 11.99
N SER A 456 -1.61 23.59 12.01
CA SER A 456 -1.09 22.98 13.25
C SER A 456 -1.04 24.01 14.38
N SER A 457 -1.67 23.72 15.53
CA SER A 457 -1.62 24.62 16.69
C SER A 457 -0.18 24.92 17.09
N PRO A 458 0.16 26.18 17.47
CA PRO A 458 1.34 26.44 18.27
C PRO A 458 1.02 25.99 19.69
N ILE A 459 1.61 24.89 20.15
CA ILE A 459 1.61 24.58 21.58
C ILE A 459 2.76 25.38 22.19
N HIS A 460 2.52 26.67 22.44
CA HIS A 460 3.11 27.37 23.57
C HIS A 460 1.98 27.53 24.59
N ALA A 461 1.89 26.57 25.50
CA ALA A 461 1.20 26.71 26.76
C ALA A 461 1.92 25.78 27.72
N ASP A 462 2.70 26.38 28.61
CA ASP A 462 3.23 25.75 29.80
C ASP A 462 2.07 25.03 30.51
N TYR A 463 2.25 23.74 30.76
CA TYR A 463 1.40 23.03 31.71
C TYR A 463 2.31 22.46 32.78
N GLU A 464 2.30 23.16 33.91
CA GLU A 464 2.73 22.69 35.21
C GLU A 464 2.10 21.34 35.51
N TYR A 465 2.93 20.41 35.98
CA TYR A 465 2.51 19.12 36.48
C TYR A 465 1.64 19.30 37.72
N THR A 466 0.34 19.08 37.60
CA THR A 466 -0.50 18.70 38.74
C THR A 466 -0.65 17.18 38.74
N THR A 467 0.09 16.57 39.67
CA THR A 467 -0.02 15.18 40.07
C THR A 467 -1.40 14.90 40.66
N SER A 468 -2.13 13.93 40.09
CA SER A 468 -3.14 13.18 40.82
C SER A 468 -3.03 11.69 40.48
N HIS A 469 -2.80 10.92 41.54
CA HIS A 469 -2.57 9.48 41.59
C HIS A 469 -3.65 8.60 40.97
N GLY A 470 -3.23 7.39 40.59
CA GLY A 470 -4.05 6.18 40.69
C GLY A 470 -4.08 5.33 39.43
N PHE A 471 -3.13 4.39 39.31
CA PHE A 471 -3.33 2.97 38.97
C PHE A 471 -2.01 2.38 38.44
N GLU A 472 -1.17 1.96 39.38
CA GLU A 472 -0.05 1.05 39.15
C GLU A 472 -0.52 -0.41 38.99
N ASN A 473 0.28 -1.16 38.23
CA ASN A 473 0.59 -2.58 38.40
C ASN A 473 -0.52 -3.64 38.30
N GLN A 474 -0.72 -4.15 37.06
CA GLN A 474 -1.05 -5.57 36.85
C GLN A 474 -0.36 -6.12 35.59
N ASN A 475 0.96 -6.35 35.66
CA ASN A 475 1.66 -7.10 34.61
C ASN A 475 2.86 -7.88 35.15
N GLN A 476 2.65 -8.75 36.14
CA GLN A 476 3.67 -9.75 36.53
C GLN A 476 3.14 -11.13 36.97
N ASN A 477 1.82 -11.37 37.03
CA ASN A 477 1.28 -12.67 37.50
C ASN A 477 0.70 -13.61 36.42
N CYS A 478 0.93 -13.35 35.13
CA CYS A 478 0.34 -14.18 34.05
C CYS A 478 1.18 -15.41 33.64
N SER A 479 2.41 -15.56 34.14
CA SER A 479 3.30 -16.69 33.79
C SER A 479 3.03 -17.95 34.62
N ARG A 480 2.73 -17.82 35.92
CA ARG A 480 2.51 -18.98 36.81
C ARG A 480 1.12 -19.63 36.71
N ARG A 481 0.09 -18.91 36.26
CA ARG A 481 -1.29 -19.44 36.15
C ARG A 481 -1.54 -20.29 34.89
N LYS A 482 -0.67 -20.23 33.87
CA LYS A 482 -0.86 -21.00 32.62
C LYS A 482 -0.33 -22.44 32.70
N THR A 483 0.56 -22.73 33.66
CA THR A 483 1.14 -24.07 33.86
C THR A 483 0.18 -24.98 34.62
N THR A 484 -0.55 -24.45 35.61
CA THR A 484 -1.54 -25.20 36.41
C THR A 484 -2.82 -25.55 35.64
N GLN A 485 -3.22 -24.72 34.66
CA GLN A 485 -4.38 -25.01 33.82
C GLN A 485 -4.09 -26.09 32.76
N LEU A 486 -2.82 -26.32 32.43
CA LEU A 486 -2.36 -27.39 31.53
C LEU A 486 -2.48 -28.77 32.19
N ASP A 487 -2.19 -28.85 33.50
CA ASP A 487 -2.14 -30.10 34.26
C ASP A 487 -3.55 -30.66 34.57
N LEU A 488 -4.54 -29.77 34.75
CA LEU A 488 -5.94 -30.14 34.97
C LEU A 488 -6.61 -30.70 33.72
N HIS A 489 -6.27 -30.20 32.53
CA HIS A 489 -6.88 -30.63 31.26
C HIS A 489 -6.30 -31.96 30.74
N LEU A 490 -5.02 -32.23 31.01
CA LEU A 490 -4.38 -33.51 30.73
C LEU A 490 -4.91 -34.64 31.64
N ARG A 491 -5.18 -34.35 32.92
CA ARG A 491 -5.74 -35.33 33.87
C ARG A 491 -7.20 -35.72 33.58
N SER A 492 -8.00 -34.84 32.98
CA SER A 492 -9.38 -35.17 32.59
C SER A 492 -9.46 -36.11 31.38
N LEU A 493 -8.50 -36.00 30.45
CA LEU A 493 -8.46 -36.86 29.26
C LEU A 493 -7.97 -38.29 29.58
N LEU A 494 -7.11 -38.44 30.58
CA LEU A 494 -6.58 -39.74 31.01
C LEU A 494 -7.58 -40.60 31.81
N ARG A 495 -8.67 -40.01 32.36
CA ARG A 495 -9.72 -40.80 33.05
C ARG A 495 -10.71 -41.49 32.11
N LEU A 496 -10.78 -41.07 30.85
CA LEU A 496 -11.72 -41.63 29.86
C LEU A 496 -11.18 -42.88 29.14
N GLN A 497 -9.91 -43.25 29.34
CA GLN A 497 -9.29 -44.43 28.71
C GLN A 497 -9.26 -45.70 29.58
N ASN A 498 -9.65 -45.64 30.86
CA ASN A 498 -9.52 -46.79 31.79
C ASN A 498 -10.83 -47.50 32.17
N ASN A 499 -11.97 -47.17 31.57
CA ASN A 499 -13.23 -47.90 31.78
C ASN A 499 -13.85 -48.36 30.46
N SER A 500 -13.50 -49.57 30.01
CA SER A 500 -14.44 -50.53 29.41
C SER A 500 -13.70 -51.80 28.97
N THR A 501 -13.73 -52.81 29.84
CA THR A 501 -13.38 -54.19 29.54
C THR A 501 -14.60 -54.96 29.00
N ARG A 502 -14.36 -55.76 27.95
CA ARG A 502 -15.16 -56.86 27.35
C ARG A 502 -16.39 -56.53 26.48
N PRO A 503 -16.52 -57.19 25.30
CA PRO A 503 -17.73 -57.16 24.47
C PRO A 503 -18.63 -58.40 24.72
N PRO A 504 -19.95 -58.30 24.44
CA PRO A 504 -20.77 -59.46 24.10
C PRO A 504 -21.24 -59.45 22.62
N PRO A 505 -21.75 -60.59 22.11
CA PRO A 505 -21.66 -60.96 20.70
C PRO A 505 -22.84 -60.49 19.83
N ALA A 506 -22.63 -60.54 18.52
CA ALA A 506 -23.56 -60.12 17.48
C ALA A 506 -24.78 -61.06 17.32
N GLN A 507 -25.95 -60.46 17.09
CA GLN A 507 -27.13 -61.07 16.45
C GLN A 507 -27.89 -60.03 15.59
N PRO A 508 -28.71 -60.47 14.62
CA PRO A 508 -28.87 -59.82 13.32
C PRO A 508 -30.09 -58.90 13.18
N ALA A 509 -30.13 -58.23 12.03
CA ALA A 509 -31.07 -57.20 11.56
C ALA A 509 -32.56 -57.40 11.91
N LYS A 510 -33.22 -56.27 12.23
CA LYS A 510 -34.66 -56.06 12.04
C LYS A 510 -34.92 -54.67 11.44
N GLN A 511 -35.72 -54.67 10.38
CA GLN A 511 -36.34 -53.50 9.75
C GLN A 511 -37.23 -52.75 10.75
N LEU A 512 -37.25 -51.41 10.65
CA LEU A 512 -38.47 -50.63 10.87
C LEU A 512 -38.42 -49.30 10.11
N ASN A 513 -39.57 -49.00 9.53
CA ASN A 513 -39.87 -48.01 8.50
C ASN A 513 -40.08 -46.58 9.03
N SER A 514 -40.05 -45.66 8.05
CA SER A 514 -40.74 -44.37 7.99
C SER A 514 -40.12 -43.23 8.81
N THR A 515 -40.01 -41.98 8.36
CA THR A 515 -40.75 -41.19 7.35
C THR A 515 -39.91 -39.96 6.95
N THR A 516 -40.20 -39.45 5.75
CA THR A 516 -40.08 -38.04 5.28
C THR A 516 -38.70 -37.38 5.04
N ALA A 517 -38.43 -37.23 3.74
CA ALA A 517 -38.25 -35.96 3.02
C ALA A 517 -36.84 -35.55 2.52
N CYS A 518 -36.85 -35.19 1.23
CA CYS A 518 -36.03 -34.20 0.52
C CYS A 518 -34.85 -34.69 -0.36
N ALA A 519 -35.21 -34.96 -1.62
CA ALA A 519 -34.70 -34.30 -2.83
C ALA A 519 -33.17 -34.20 -3.08
N ALA A 520 -32.77 -35.01 -4.06
CA ALA A 520 -31.69 -34.88 -5.03
C ALA A 520 -31.01 -33.50 -5.18
N CYS A 521 -29.67 -33.49 -5.07
CA CYS A 521 -28.71 -33.35 -6.20
C CYS A 521 -27.39 -32.70 -5.74
N SER A 522 -26.41 -33.52 -5.33
CA SER A 522 -25.03 -33.06 -5.05
C SER A 522 -23.98 -34.12 -5.32
N ALA A 523 -24.08 -34.80 -6.48
CA ALA A 523 -23.09 -35.78 -6.93
C ALA A 523 -22.48 -35.38 -8.28
N CYS A 524 -21.83 -34.22 -8.34
CA CYS A 524 -20.84 -33.92 -9.39
C CYS A 524 -20.00 -32.71 -8.96
N LYS A 525 -18.92 -32.93 -8.20
CA LYS A 525 -17.82 -31.96 -8.01
C LYS A 525 -16.56 -32.47 -7.29
N THR A 526 -16.54 -33.73 -6.82
CA THR A 526 -15.41 -34.25 -6.03
C THR A 526 -14.43 -35.13 -6.83
N THR A 527 -14.68 -35.41 -8.12
CA THR A 527 -13.89 -36.39 -8.90
C THR A 527 -12.80 -35.80 -9.81
N GLN A 528 -12.70 -34.47 -9.96
CA GLN A 528 -11.67 -33.85 -10.83
C GLN A 528 -10.39 -33.40 -10.11
N LEU A 529 -10.37 -33.33 -8.77
CA LEU A 529 -9.17 -32.94 -8.02
C LEU A 529 -8.23 -34.13 -7.75
N ASP A 530 -8.77 -35.35 -7.67
CA ASP A 530 -8.03 -36.55 -7.26
C ASP A 530 -7.22 -37.18 -8.42
N LEU A 531 -7.67 -37.00 -9.67
CA LEU A 531 -6.96 -37.49 -10.87
C LEU A 531 -5.69 -36.69 -11.23
N ARG A 532 -5.54 -35.45 -10.74
CA ARG A 532 -4.34 -34.62 -11.02
C ARG A 532 -3.23 -34.77 -9.98
N LEU A 533 -3.54 -35.27 -8.78
CA LEU A 533 -2.50 -35.59 -7.78
C LEU A 533 -1.81 -36.92 -8.10
N ARG A 534 -2.52 -37.90 -8.69
CA ARG A 534 -1.97 -39.21 -9.06
C ARG A 534 -1.02 -39.15 -10.27
N SER A 535 -1.19 -38.21 -11.19
CA SER A 535 -0.27 -38.02 -12.33
C SER A 535 1.04 -37.32 -11.95
N LEU A 536 1.03 -36.42 -10.96
CA LEU A 536 2.24 -35.73 -10.47
C LEU A 536 3.16 -36.63 -9.64
N LEU A 537 2.63 -37.68 -8.99
CA LEU A 537 3.43 -38.65 -8.24
C LEU A 537 4.09 -39.72 -9.13
N ARG A 538 3.58 -39.96 -10.35
CA ARG A 538 4.23 -40.86 -11.32
C ARG A 538 5.37 -40.21 -12.13
N LEU A 539 5.42 -38.88 -12.21
CA LEU A 539 6.46 -38.16 -12.95
C LEU A 539 7.76 -37.94 -12.16
N ARG A 540 7.75 -38.17 -10.83
CA ARG A 540 8.97 -38.12 -9.99
C ARG A 540 9.70 -39.46 -9.88
N SER A 541 9.08 -40.57 -10.28
CA SER A 541 9.69 -41.91 -10.23
C SER A 541 10.31 -42.38 -11.55
N LEU A 542 10.33 -41.53 -12.60
CA LEU A 542 10.84 -41.88 -13.93
C LEU A 542 12.07 -41.06 -14.37
N GLN A 543 12.72 -40.33 -13.45
CA GLN A 543 13.99 -39.63 -13.74
C GLN A 543 15.26 -40.43 -13.42
N ASN A 544 15.13 -41.66 -12.93
CA ASN A 544 16.26 -42.60 -12.81
C ASN A 544 15.97 -43.82 -13.68
N ASN A 545 16.36 -43.76 -14.95
CA ASN A 545 17.00 -44.85 -15.71
C ASN A 545 17.10 -44.48 -17.19
N SER A 546 18.31 -44.60 -17.71
CA SER A 546 18.70 -44.45 -19.11
C SER A 546 18.09 -45.53 -20.00
N THR A 547 17.52 -45.15 -21.15
CA THR A 547 17.76 -45.69 -22.51
C THR A 547 16.67 -45.16 -23.46
N ARG A 548 17.05 -44.89 -24.72
CA ARG A 548 16.25 -44.20 -25.74
C ARG A 548 15.82 -45.19 -26.83
N PRO A 549 14.55 -45.20 -27.29
CA PRO A 549 14.18 -45.77 -28.59
C PRO A 549 13.64 -44.72 -29.59
N PRO A 550 13.53 -45.06 -30.90
CA PRO A 550 13.52 -44.12 -32.04
C PRO A 550 12.11 -43.58 -32.42
N PRO A 551 11.99 -42.63 -33.37
CA PRO A 551 10.80 -41.79 -33.52
C PRO A 551 9.73 -42.41 -34.42
N ALA A 552 8.45 -42.19 -34.09
CA ALA A 552 7.30 -42.50 -34.94
C ALA A 552 6.59 -41.20 -35.41
N GLN A 553 6.09 -41.25 -36.66
CA GLN A 553 5.53 -40.16 -37.46
C GLN A 553 4.13 -39.65 -36.99
N PRO A 554 3.68 -38.45 -37.46
CA PRO A 554 2.50 -37.76 -36.91
C PRO A 554 1.17 -38.18 -37.58
N ALA A 555 0.10 -38.21 -36.78
CA ALA A 555 -1.29 -38.42 -37.21
C ALA A 555 -2.08 -37.08 -37.29
N PRO A 556 -3.13 -36.98 -38.13
CA PRO A 556 -3.74 -35.71 -38.59
C PRO A 556 -4.71 -35.03 -37.59
N PRO A 557 -5.07 -33.75 -37.80
CA PRO A 557 -5.81 -32.95 -36.83
C PRO A 557 -7.33 -33.21 -36.84
N ALA A 558 -7.94 -33.19 -35.65
CA ALA A 558 -9.39 -33.24 -35.46
C ALA A 558 -10.04 -31.83 -35.47
N PRO A 559 -11.35 -31.71 -35.81
CA PRO A 559 -12.01 -30.43 -36.12
C PRO A 559 -12.35 -29.57 -34.86
N PRO A 560 -12.71 -28.28 -35.05
CA PRO A 560 -12.83 -27.33 -33.96
C PRO A 560 -14.18 -27.45 -33.22
N ALA A 561 -14.13 -27.53 -31.88
CA ALA A 561 -15.30 -27.39 -31.02
C ALA A 561 -15.54 -25.91 -30.63
N GLN A 562 -16.80 -25.47 -30.73
CA GLN A 562 -17.27 -24.13 -30.35
C GLN A 562 -17.15 -23.85 -28.83
N PRO A 563 -17.03 -22.57 -28.40
CA PRO A 563 -16.70 -22.23 -27.02
C PRO A 563 -17.92 -22.24 -26.09
N ALA A 564 -17.87 -23.08 -25.05
CA ALA A 564 -18.77 -22.99 -23.91
C ALA A 564 -18.41 -21.79 -23.00
N SER A 565 -19.44 -21.03 -22.59
CA SER A 565 -19.33 -19.85 -21.71
C SER A 565 -18.70 -20.19 -20.35
N ALA A 566 -17.50 -19.69 -20.11
CA ALA A 566 -16.81 -19.86 -18.83
C ALA A 566 -17.37 -18.92 -17.75
N CYS A 567 -17.83 -19.50 -16.64
CA CYS A 567 -18.28 -18.81 -15.44
C CYS A 567 -17.19 -17.88 -14.85
N THR A 568 -17.55 -16.62 -14.61
CA THR A 568 -16.69 -15.50 -14.17
C THR A 568 -15.95 -15.77 -12.85
N ALA A 569 -16.42 -16.73 -12.05
CA ALA A 569 -15.80 -17.13 -10.79
C ALA A 569 -14.52 -17.98 -10.98
N CYS A 570 -14.46 -18.84 -12.02
CA CYS A 570 -13.28 -19.66 -12.31
C CYS A 570 -12.11 -18.81 -12.83
N ALA A 571 -12.38 -17.78 -13.64
CA ALA A 571 -11.37 -16.85 -14.13
C ALA A 571 -10.70 -16.05 -13.00
N ALA A 572 -11.45 -15.70 -11.95
CA ALA A 572 -10.91 -15.00 -10.77
C ALA A 572 -10.05 -15.90 -9.87
N PHE A 573 -10.38 -17.20 -9.80
CA PHE A 573 -9.62 -18.19 -9.02
C PHE A 573 -8.30 -18.57 -9.70
N CYS A 574 -8.31 -18.80 -11.01
CA CYS A 574 -7.10 -19.06 -11.80
C CYS A 574 -6.12 -17.87 -11.79
N ARG A 575 -6.61 -16.62 -11.83
CA ARG A 575 -5.77 -15.42 -11.67
C ARG A 575 -5.07 -15.36 -10.31
N ARG A 576 -5.72 -15.80 -9.24
CA ARG A 576 -5.14 -15.81 -7.89
C ARG A 576 -4.08 -16.88 -7.69
N ILE A 577 -4.27 -18.07 -8.28
CA ILE A 577 -3.29 -19.16 -8.19
C ILE A 577 -2.07 -18.87 -9.08
N GLY A 578 -2.30 -18.34 -10.30
CA GLY A 578 -1.22 -17.90 -11.18
C GLY A 578 -0.33 -16.82 -10.54
N PHE A 579 -0.93 -15.87 -9.79
CA PHE A 579 -0.19 -14.85 -9.05
C PHE A 579 0.69 -15.42 -7.92
N SER A 580 0.19 -16.42 -7.18
CA SER A 580 0.95 -17.08 -6.11
C SER A 580 2.10 -17.91 -6.66
N TYR A 581 1.89 -18.60 -7.79
CA TYR A 581 2.93 -19.35 -8.49
C TYR A 581 4.02 -18.44 -9.07
N LEU A 582 3.65 -17.28 -9.62
CA LEU A 582 4.59 -16.28 -10.12
C LEU A 582 5.44 -15.69 -8.97
N LEU A 583 4.86 -15.43 -7.80
CA LEU A 583 5.57 -14.99 -6.59
C LEU A 583 6.55 -16.06 -6.07
N MET A 584 6.20 -17.34 -6.18
CA MET A 584 7.10 -18.45 -5.85
C MET A 584 8.26 -18.55 -6.85
N MET A 585 7.99 -18.46 -8.16
CA MET A 585 9.03 -18.47 -9.21
C MET A 585 9.97 -17.25 -9.11
N LEU A 586 9.44 -16.06 -8.79
CA LEU A 586 10.24 -14.84 -8.59
C LEU A 586 11.15 -14.92 -7.35
N ASN A 587 10.82 -15.72 -6.33
CA ASN A 587 11.69 -15.92 -5.17
C ASN A 587 12.95 -16.75 -5.50
N HIS A 588 12.98 -17.48 -6.62
CA HIS A 588 14.18 -18.22 -7.07
C HIS A 588 14.99 -17.47 -8.14
N CYS A 589 14.44 -16.45 -8.80
CA CYS A 589 15.16 -15.69 -9.85
C CYS A 589 15.63 -14.29 -9.41
N ILE A 590 15.50 -13.93 -8.13
CA ILE A 590 15.90 -12.63 -7.57
C ILE A 590 17.07 -12.76 -6.57
N LEU A 591 17.61 -13.97 -6.37
CA LEU A 591 18.86 -14.18 -5.64
C LEU A 591 20.02 -14.34 -6.62
#